data_AF-A0A3N0DHZ4-F1
#
_entry.id   AF-A0A3N0DHZ4-F1
#
_cell.length_a   1.000
_cell.length_b   1.000
_cell.length_c   1.000
_cell.angle_alpha   90.00
_cell.angle_beta   90.00
_cell.angle_gamma   90.00
#
_symmetry.space_group_name_H-M   'P 1'
#
loop_
_entity.id
_entity.type
_entity.pdbx_description
1 polymer ?
#
loop_
_entity_poly.entity_id
_entity_poly.type
_entity_poly.pdbx_seq_one_letter_code
_entity_poly.pdbx_strand_id
1 'polypeptide(L)'
;MTLSRTLAAAGAAVLISTALAGCGSSDKSSDDKSGDAKTLTKTEFQTQANKLCDQANKDTETYGANITEKSSDSDVADAIDKTVKRNDELVDAIAALKAPKDIQDDVTSMLDAVRAADQELDKVSSVKDMMSFDPNATVFKTANEKAAALGLDTCAS
;
A
#
# COMPACT_ATOMS: atom_id res chain seq x y z
N MET A 1 34.20 56.81 -4.59
CA MET A 1 34.85 55.89 -5.56
C MET A 1 35.97 55.21 -4.79
N THR A 2 36.07 53.91 -4.54
CA THR A 2 35.38 52.73 -5.06
C THR A 2 35.73 51.59 -4.09
N LEU A 3 34.73 50.84 -3.64
CA LEU A 3 34.90 49.58 -2.90
C LEU A 3 35.47 48.48 -3.79
N SER A 4 36.26 47.56 -3.20
CA SER A 4 36.17 46.08 -3.34
C SER A 4 37.53 45.39 -3.44
N ARG A 5 37.78 44.37 -2.60
CA ARG A 5 37.97 42.94 -2.99
C ARG A 5 38.40 42.02 -1.83
N THR A 6 37.43 41.21 -1.37
CA THR A 6 37.38 39.72 -1.26
C THR A 6 38.41 38.87 -0.47
N LEU A 7 37.84 37.84 0.22
CA LEU A 7 38.35 36.53 0.75
C LEU A 7 38.49 36.49 2.29
N ALA A 8 38.03 35.51 3.09
CA ALA A 8 37.52 34.13 2.90
C ALA A 8 36.65 33.71 4.14
N ALA A 9 35.50 33.03 3.97
CA ALA A 9 35.24 31.59 4.20
C ALA A 9 35.20 31.07 5.66
N ALA A 10 33.98 30.74 6.14
CA ALA A 10 33.65 29.69 7.12
C ALA A 10 32.11 29.52 7.03
N GLY A 11 31.55 28.44 6.48
CA GLY A 11 31.54 27.09 7.05
C GLY A 11 30.14 26.81 7.63
N ALA A 12 29.15 26.50 6.79
CA ALA A 12 27.81 26.11 7.21
C ALA A 12 27.45 24.74 6.62
N ALA A 13 27.27 23.77 7.52
CA ALA A 13 26.93 22.39 7.19
C ALA A 13 25.53 22.31 6.56
N VAL A 14 25.48 21.71 5.37
CA VAL A 14 24.24 21.40 4.67
C VAL A 14 23.66 20.12 5.27
N LEU A 15 22.62 20.26 6.10
CA LEU A 15 21.75 19.13 6.46
C LEU A 15 20.68 19.01 5.37
N ILE A 16 20.90 18.07 4.44
CA ILE A 16 19.89 17.66 3.46
C ILE A 16 18.88 16.79 4.21
N SER A 17 17.84 17.42 4.75
CA SER A 17 16.64 16.72 5.21
C SER A 17 15.82 16.36 3.97
N THR A 18 15.92 15.12 3.51
CA THR A 18 14.97 14.52 2.56
C THR A 18 13.63 14.35 3.28
N ALA A 19 12.86 15.44 3.29
CA ALA A 19 11.45 15.41 3.65
C ALA A 19 10.71 14.61 2.58
N LEU A 20 10.27 13.41 2.96
CA LEU A 20 9.24 12.66 2.26
C LEU A 20 7.97 13.54 2.21
N ALA A 21 7.47 13.74 1.00
CA ALA A 21 6.34 14.60 0.70
C ALA A 21 4.99 13.96 1.09
N GLY A 22 4.08 14.79 1.64
CA GLY A 22 2.61 14.60 1.65
C GLY A 22 2.05 14.10 2.99
N CYS A 23 1.09 14.74 3.68
CA CYS A 23 0.07 15.71 3.30
C CYS A 23 -0.20 16.67 4.48
N GLY A 24 -0.35 17.97 4.22
CA GLY A 24 -0.53 19.00 5.23
C GLY A 24 -1.98 19.36 5.53
N SER A 25 -2.21 19.96 6.69
CA SER A 25 -2.81 21.30 6.78
C SER A 25 -2.35 21.94 8.10
N SER A 26 -2.08 23.24 8.03
CA SER A 26 -1.35 23.99 9.04
C SER A 26 -2.26 24.44 10.16
N ASP A 27 -1.96 24.08 11.41
CA ASP A 27 -2.31 24.88 12.57
C ASP A 27 -1.08 25.04 13.46
N LYS A 28 -0.67 26.30 13.62
CA LYS A 28 0.39 26.71 14.54
C LYS A 28 -0.16 26.68 15.95
N SER A 29 0.40 25.85 16.83
CA SER A 29 0.75 26.31 18.18
C SER A 29 1.66 25.31 18.89
N SER A 30 2.86 25.81 19.20
CA SER A 30 3.67 25.63 20.41
C SER A 30 3.73 24.28 21.13
N ASP A 31 4.97 23.80 21.19
CA ASP A 31 5.62 23.17 22.34
C ASP A 31 4.96 21.90 22.92
N ASP A 32 5.51 20.72 22.57
CA ASP A 32 6.09 19.83 23.58
C ASP A 32 6.86 18.65 22.97
N LYS A 33 7.99 18.34 23.60
CA LYS A 33 8.89 17.23 23.27
C LYS A 33 8.35 15.90 23.81
N SER A 34 7.98 14.97 22.93
CA SER A 34 8.29 13.53 23.08
C SER A 34 8.07 12.85 21.72
N GLY A 35 9.10 12.16 21.23
CA GLY A 35 9.14 11.53 19.90
C GLY A 35 8.34 10.24 19.79
N ASP A 36 7.07 10.27 20.18
CA ASP A 36 6.12 9.22 19.91
C ASP A 36 5.39 9.56 18.61
N ALA A 37 5.67 8.79 17.55
CA ALA A 37 4.87 8.87 16.32
C ALA A 37 3.40 8.71 16.73
N LYS A 38 2.62 9.79 16.58
CA LYS A 38 1.21 9.83 16.96
C LYS A 38 0.50 8.63 16.34
N THR A 39 0.04 7.72 17.18
CA THR A 39 -0.71 6.53 16.73
C THR A 39 -1.97 7.02 16.02
N LEU A 40 -2.25 6.48 14.83
CA LEU A 40 -3.41 6.86 14.04
C LEU A 40 -4.70 6.55 14.82
N THR A 41 -5.70 7.40 14.68
CA THR A 41 -7.08 7.01 15.01
C THR A 41 -7.58 5.97 14.02
N LYS A 42 -8.66 5.26 14.38
CA LYS A 42 -9.31 4.29 13.47
C LYS A 42 -9.68 4.92 12.13
N THR A 43 -10.26 6.11 12.14
CA THR A 43 -10.66 6.84 10.91
C THR A 43 -9.46 7.25 10.06
N GLU A 44 -8.37 7.72 10.68
CA GLU A 44 -7.14 8.07 9.95
C GLU A 44 -6.47 6.83 9.34
N PHE A 45 -6.47 5.71 10.05
CA PHE A 45 -6.00 4.42 9.52
C PHE A 45 -6.86 3.98 8.33
N GLN A 46 -8.19 3.95 8.48
CA GLN A 46 -9.12 3.55 7.42
C GLN A 46 -8.94 4.41 6.16
N THR A 47 -8.80 5.72 6.32
CA THR A 47 -8.61 6.65 5.19
C THR A 47 -7.31 6.35 4.44
N GLN A 48 -6.21 6.12 5.17
CA GLN A 48 -4.91 5.84 4.57
C GLN A 48 -4.87 4.45 3.93
N ALA A 49 -5.41 3.43 4.60
CA ALA A 49 -5.48 2.07 4.08
C ALA A 49 -6.34 1.99 2.81
N ASN A 50 -7.54 2.59 2.79
CA ASN A 50 -8.38 2.62 1.60
C ASN A 50 -7.71 3.34 0.42
N LYS A 51 -6.93 4.39 0.68
CA LYS A 51 -6.14 5.05 -0.37
C LYS A 51 -5.07 4.13 -0.96
N LEU A 52 -4.40 3.33 -0.13
CA LEU A 52 -3.41 2.35 -0.61
C LEU A 52 -4.09 1.25 -1.44
N CYS A 53 -5.27 0.78 -1.01
CA CYS A 53 -6.06 -0.20 -1.74
C CYS A 53 -6.55 0.36 -3.08
N ASP A 54 -7.04 1.61 -3.13
CA ASP A 54 -7.42 2.27 -4.38
C ASP A 54 -6.27 2.32 -5.39
N GLN A 55 -5.05 2.58 -4.90
CA GLN A 55 -3.85 2.56 -5.75
C GLN A 55 -3.52 1.14 -6.24
N ALA A 56 -3.56 0.15 -5.34
CA ALA A 56 -3.28 -1.24 -5.69
C ALA A 56 -4.30 -1.77 -6.71
N ASN A 57 -5.59 -1.49 -6.53
CA ASN A 57 -6.65 -1.92 -7.44
C ASN A 57 -6.43 -1.39 -8.86
N LYS A 58 -6.01 -0.13 -9.00
CA LYS A 58 -5.70 0.46 -10.33
C LYS A 58 -4.51 -0.22 -10.99
N ASP A 59 -3.50 -0.56 -10.19
CA ASP A 59 -2.31 -1.25 -10.68
C ASP A 59 -2.68 -2.67 -11.14
N THR A 60 -3.42 -3.43 -10.33
CA THR A 60 -3.82 -4.82 -10.63
C THR A 60 -4.81 -4.90 -11.80
N GLU A 61 -5.76 -3.98 -11.90
CA GLU A 61 -6.62 -3.83 -13.09
C GLU A 61 -5.78 -3.65 -14.36
N THR A 62 -4.71 -2.85 -14.30
CA THR A 62 -3.82 -2.61 -15.43
C THR A 62 -3.03 -3.86 -15.82
N TYR A 63 -2.63 -4.70 -14.86
CA TYR A 63 -1.89 -5.94 -15.12
C TYR A 63 -2.76 -6.97 -15.86
N GLY A 64 -4.03 -7.07 -15.51
CA GLY A 64 -4.99 -7.98 -16.13
C GLY A 64 -5.65 -7.46 -17.41
N ALA A 65 -5.61 -6.15 -17.68
CA ALA A 65 -6.42 -5.50 -18.73
C ALA A 65 -6.28 -6.09 -20.14
N ASN A 66 -5.12 -6.67 -20.47
CA ASN A 66 -4.85 -7.25 -21.80
C ASN A 66 -4.83 -8.78 -21.80
N ILE A 67 -5.12 -9.41 -20.67
CA ILE A 67 -5.17 -10.87 -20.56
C ILE A 67 -6.50 -11.35 -21.13
N THR A 68 -6.42 -12.22 -22.13
CA THR A 68 -7.57 -12.80 -22.84
C THR A 68 -7.36 -14.29 -23.04
N GLU A 69 -8.38 -14.98 -23.56
CA GLU A 69 -8.28 -16.38 -23.97
C GLU A 69 -7.19 -16.68 -25.03
N LYS A 70 -6.67 -15.63 -25.69
CA LYS A 70 -5.62 -15.73 -26.73
C LYS A 70 -4.23 -15.37 -26.21
N SER A 71 -4.12 -14.92 -24.96
CA SER A 71 -2.83 -14.63 -24.33
C SER A 71 -2.00 -15.90 -24.20
N SER A 72 -0.68 -15.76 -24.10
CA SER A 72 0.17 -16.90 -23.78
C SER A 72 0.11 -17.22 -22.28
N ASP A 73 0.44 -18.45 -21.91
CA ASP A 73 0.58 -18.83 -20.50
C ASP A 73 1.64 -17.96 -19.79
N SER A 74 2.68 -17.54 -20.51
CA SER A 74 3.68 -16.62 -19.98
C SER A 74 3.11 -15.23 -19.68
N ASP A 75 2.21 -14.72 -20.52
CA ASP A 75 1.57 -13.42 -20.26
C ASP A 75 0.68 -13.49 -19.01
N VAL A 76 0.00 -14.63 -18.81
CA VAL A 76 -0.82 -14.88 -17.61
C VAL A 76 0.05 -14.96 -16.37
N ALA A 77 1.09 -15.81 -16.40
CA ALA A 77 2.02 -15.94 -15.28
C ALA A 77 2.65 -14.58 -14.92
N ASP A 78 3.11 -13.80 -15.91
CA ASP A 78 3.66 -12.46 -15.68
C ASP A 78 2.64 -11.48 -15.05
N ALA A 79 1.37 -11.58 -15.41
CA ALA A 79 0.31 -10.74 -14.83
C ALA A 79 -0.02 -11.15 -13.39
N ILE A 80 -0.04 -12.45 -13.11
CA ILE A 80 -0.23 -13.02 -11.77
C ILE A 80 0.93 -12.62 -10.86
N ASP A 81 2.18 -12.81 -11.28
CA ASP A 81 3.39 -12.44 -10.53
C ASP A 81 3.38 -10.94 -10.15
N LYS A 82 3.00 -10.07 -11.09
CA LYS A 82 2.86 -8.62 -10.81
C LYS A 82 1.78 -8.33 -9.79
N THR A 83 0.65 -9.04 -9.87
CA THR A 83 -0.49 -8.89 -8.96
C THR A 83 -0.10 -9.33 -7.55
N VAL A 84 0.45 -10.53 -7.39
CA VAL A 84 0.94 -11.07 -6.11
C VAL A 84 1.96 -10.12 -5.50
N LYS A 85 2.97 -9.70 -6.27
CA LYS A 85 3.98 -8.75 -5.78
C LYS A 85 3.36 -7.43 -5.33
N ARG A 86 2.39 -6.90 -6.07
CA ARG A 86 1.74 -5.63 -5.73
C ARG A 86 0.88 -5.74 -4.48
N ASN A 87 0.28 -6.91 -4.24
CA ASN A 87 -0.46 -7.22 -3.02
C ASN A 87 0.48 -7.35 -1.81
N ASP A 88 1.64 -7.99 -1.97
CA ASP A 88 2.68 -8.00 -0.92
C ASP A 88 3.11 -6.58 -0.52
N GLU A 89 3.34 -5.71 -1.52
CA GLU A 89 3.66 -4.29 -1.29
C GLU A 89 2.51 -3.54 -0.59
N LEU A 90 1.25 -3.84 -0.93
CA LEU A 90 0.08 -3.29 -0.26
C LEU A 90 0.01 -3.75 1.21
N VAL A 91 0.23 -5.03 1.45
CA VAL A 91 0.20 -5.63 2.79
C VAL A 91 1.25 -4.99 3.69
N ASP A 92 2.47 -4.82 3.19
CA ASP A 92 3.55 -4.16 3.93
C ASP A 92 3.24 -2.68 4.18
N ALA A 93 2.67 -1.98 3.20
CA ALA A 93 2.29 -0.58 3.35
C ALA A 93 1.18 -0.39 4.39
N ILE A 94 0.15 -1.24 4.40
CA ILE A 94 -0.93 -1.19 5.41
C ILE A 94 -0.38 -1.54 6.81
N ALA A 95 0.49 -2.56 6.91
CA ALA A 95 1.13 -2.91 8.19
C ALA A 95 1.96 -1.73 8.74
N ALA A 96 2.66 -1.01 7.87
CA ALA A 96 3.46 0.16 8.23
C ALA A 96 2.64 1.34 8.75
N LEU A 97 1.33 1.42 8.45
CA LEU A 97 0.45 2.44 9.03
C LEU A 97 0.28 2.29 10.54
N LYS A 98 0.60 1.12 11.11
CA LYS A 98 0.44 0.80 12.55
C LYS A 98 -0.98 1.10 13.03
N ALA A 99 -1.89 0.19 12.70
CA ALA A 99 -3.28 0.25 13.14
C ALA A 99 -3.38 0.51 14.65
N PRO A 100 -4.39 1.28 15.11
CA PRO A 100 -4.60 1.47 16.54
C PRO A 100 -4.90 0.16 17.24
N LYS A 101 -4.53 0.08 18.52
CA LYS A 101 -4.55 -1.16 19.32
C LYS A 101 -5.91 -1.85 19.36
N ASP A 102 -7.00 -1.10 19.25
CA ASP A 102 -8.37 -1.61 19.28
C ASP A 102 -8.76 -2.42 18.03
N ILE A 103 -8.06 -2.24 16.91
CA ILE A 103 -8.30 -2.99 15.65
C ILE A 103 -7.05 -3.71 15.14
N GLN A 104 -5.93 -3.64 15.84
CA GLN A 104 -4.64 -4.13 15.37
C GLN A 104 -4.67 -5.64 15.04
N ASP A 105 -5.33 -6.45 15.86
CA ASP A 105 -5.44 -7.89 15.65
C ASP A 105 -6.33 -8.21 14.44
N ASP A 106 -7.42 -7.48 14.25
CA ASP A 106 -8.31 -7.63 13.10
C ASP A 106 -7.60 -7.25 11.80
N VAL A 107 -6.84 -6.15 11.80
CA VAL A 107 -6.01 -5.73 10.66
C VAL A 107 -4.95 -6.79 10.37
N THR A 108 -4.26 -7.30 11.38
CA THR A 108 -3.25 -8.36 11.20
C THR A 108 -3.89 -9.61 10.58
N SER A 109 -5.04 -10.04 11.10
CA SER A 109 -5.78 -11.18 10.56
C SER A 109 -6.27 -10.97 9.12
N MET A 110 -6.65 -9.73 8.76
CA MET A 110 -6.99 -9.38 7.38
C MET A 110 -5.77 -9.50 6.47
N LEU A 111 -4.61 -8.94 6.86
CA LEU A 111 -3.37 -9.01 6.09
C LEU A 111 -2.88 -10.44 5.91
N ASP A 112 -3.02 -11.29 6.92
CA ASP A 112 -2.68 -12.71 6.81
C ASP A 112 -3.61 -13.45 5.84
N ALA A 113 -4.90 -13.08 5.79
CA ALA A 113 -5.82 -13.62 4.81
C ALA A 113 -5.47 -13.19 3.38
N VAL A 114 -4.97 -11.96 3.17
CA VAL A 114 -4.45 -11.51 1.87
C VAL A 114 -3.24 -12.36 1.46
N ARG A 115 -2.26 -12.55 2.35
CA ARG A 115 -1.08 -13.39 2.07
C ARG A 115 -1.45 -14.83 1.71
N ALA A 116 -2.41 -15.42 2.43
CA ALA A 116 -2.89 -16.77 2.12
C ALA A 116 -3.60 -16.82 0.76
N ALA A 117 -4.33 -15.77 0.41
CA ALA A 117 -4.97 -15.64 -0.89
C ALA A 117 -3.93 -15.49 -2.02
N ASP A 118 -2.88 -14.68 -1.83
CA ASP A 118 -1.78 -14.53 -2.78
C ASP A 118 -1.06 -15.85 -3.04
N GLN A 119 -0.87 -16.69 -2.02
CA GLN A 119 -0.30 -18.04 -2.20
C GLN A 119 -1.14 -18.97 -3.06
N GLU A 120 -2.46 -18.82 -3.04
CA GLU A 120 -3.36 -19.57 -3.93
C GLU A 120 -3.39 -18.96 -5.33
N LEU A 121 -3.32 -17.63 -5.44
CA LEU A 121 -3.25 -16.91 -6.70
C LEU A 121 -1.97 -17.24 -7.48
N ASP A 122 -0.83 -17.33 -6.79
CA ASP A 122 0.50 -17.67 -7.35
C ASP A 122 0.55 -19.05 -8.03
N LYS A 123 -0.43 -19.92 -7.76
CA LYS A 123 -0.57 -21.22 -8.43
C LYS A 123 -1.14 -21.11 -9.85
N VAL A 124 -1.68 -19.95 -10.21
CA VAL A 124 -2.23 -19.69 -11.55
C VAL A 124 -1.07 -19.38 -12.51
N SER A 125 -0.76 -20.33 -13.39
CA SER A 125 0.41 -20.25 -14.28
C SER A 125 0.06 -20.31 -15.76
N SER A 126 -1.23 -20.41 -16.09
CA SER A 126 -1.71 -20.61 -17.46
C SER A 126 -3.08 -19.99 -17.68
N VAL A 127 -3.43 -19.75 -18.95
CA VAL A 127 -4.78 -19.30 -19.35
C VAL A 127 -5.83 -20.28 -18.86
N LYS A 128 -5.53 -21.58 -18.90
CA LYS A 128 -6.44 -22.62 -18.43
C LYS A 128 -6.70 -22.52 -16.92
N ASP A 129 -5.65 -22.31 -16.13
CA ASP A 129 -5.78 -22.14 -14.68
C ASP A 129 -6.63 -20.91 -14.37
N MET A 130 -6.34 -19.78 -15.05
CA MET A 130 -7.08 -18.53 -14.91
C MET A 130 -8.56 -18.71 -15.28
N MET A 131 -8.89 -19.43 -16.36
CA MET A 131 -10.28 -19.71 -16.75
C MET A 131 -11.00 -20.68 -15.80
N SER A 132 -10.25 -21.54 -15.12
CA SER A 132 -10.79 -22.47 -14.12
C SER A 132 -10.93 -21.82 -12.76
N PHE A 133 -10.37 -20.62 -12.59
CA PHE A 133 -10.47 -19.81 -11.39
C PHE A 133 -11.90 -19.26 -11.30
N ASP A 134 -12.64 -19.67 -10.28
CA ASP A 134 -14.02 -19.20 -10.08
C ASP A 134 -14.01 -17.81 -9.42
N PRO A 135 -14.43 -16.75 -10.13
CA PRO A 135 -14.50 -15.40 -9.57
C PRO A 135 -15.61 -15.26 -8.52
N ASN A 136 -16.49 -16.26 -8.34
CA ASN A 136 -17.51 -16.26 -7.28
C ASN A 136 -17.07 -17.04 -6.03
N ALA A 137 -16.00 -17.84 -6.13
CA ALA A 137 -15.36 -18.53 -5.01
C ALA A 137 -14.05 -17.83 -4.62
N THR A 138 -14.04 -16.49 -4.65
CA THR A 138 -12.81 -15.69 -4.68
C THR A 138 -11.81 -16.15 -3.65
N VAL A 139 -10.59 -16.37 -4.11
CA VAL A 139 -9.42 -16.65 -3.27
C VAL A 139 -9.24 -15.57 -2.19
N PHE A 140 -9.70 -14.34 -2.45
CA PHE A 140 -9.69 -13.22 -1.52
C PHE A 140 -10.97 -13.05 -0.67
N LYS A 141 -11.98 -13.93 -0.76
CA LYS A 141 -13.27 -13.76 -0.05
C LYS A 141 -13.10 -13.47 1.44
N THR A 142 -12.27 -14.26 2.11
CA THR A 142 -12.00 -14.11 3.55
C THR A 142 -11.32 -12.78 3.86
N ALA A 143 -10.38 -12.35 3.01
CA ALA A 143 -9.71 -11.05 3.16
C ALA A 143 -10.71 -9.90 2.97
N ASN A 144 -11.56 -9.98 1.94
CA ASN A 144 -12.57 -8.96 1.63
C ASN A 144 -13.61 -8.82 2.75
N GLU A 145 -14.08 -9.94 3.33
CA GLU A 145 -15.00 -9.92 4.47
C GLU A 145 -14.37 -9.25 5.70
N LYS A 146 -13.08 -9.53 5.98
CA LYS A 146 -12.34 -8.89 7.08
C LYS A 146 -12.11 -7.40 6.82
N ALA A 147 -11.76 -7.02 5.58
CA ALA A 147 -11.62 -5.64 5.17
C ALA A 147 -12.93 -4.85 5.34
N ALA A 148 -14.05 -5.41 4.88
CA ALA A 148 -15.37 -4.81 5.04
C ALA A 148 -15.75 -4.62 6.53
N ALA A 149 -15.47 -5.61 7.38
CA ALA A 149 -15.71 -5.50 8.82
C ALA A 149 -14.88 -4.38 9.49
N LEU A 150 -13.73 -4.05 8.91
CA LEU A 150 -12.86 -2.96 9.36
C LEU A 150 -13.25 -1.59 8.78
N GLY A 151 -14.28 -1.51 7.91
CA GLY A 151 -14.63 -0.28 7.18
C GLY A 151 -13.62 0.08 6.08
N LEU A 152 -12.90 -0.92 5.56
CA LEU A 152 -11.95 -0.80 4.47
C LEU A 152 -12.62 -1.19 3.15
N ASP A 153 -13.70 -0.49 2.80
CA ASP A 153 -14.56 -0.86 1.67
C ASP A 153 -13.80 -0.93 0.33
N THR A 154 -12.76 -0.11 0.15
CA THR A 154 -11.92 -0.14 -1.06
C THR A 154 -10.96 -1.33 -1.08
N CYS A 155 -10.58 -1.87 0.08
CA CYS A 155 -9.78 -3.08 0.18
C CYS A 155 -10.63 -4.35 0.07
N ALA A 156 -11.96 -4.23 0.18
CA ALA A 156 -12.90 -5.34 0.15
C ALA A 156 -13.43 -5.67 -1.27
N SER A 157 -12.76 -5.15 -2.31
CA SER A 157 -13.14 -5.27 -3.72
C SER A 157 -12.34 -6.35 -4.44
#